data_AF-A0A7S3HKV6-F1
#
_entry.id   AF-A0A7S3HKV6-F1
#
_cell.length_a   1.000
_cell.length_b   1.000
_cell.length_c   1.000
_cell.angle_alpha   90.00
_cell.angle_beta   90.00
_cell.angle_gamma   90.00
#
_symmetry.space_group_name_H-M   'P 1'
#
loop_
_entity.id
_entity.type
_entity.pdbx_description
1 polymer ?
#
loop_
_entity_poly.entity_id
_entity_poly.type
_entity_poly.pdbx_seq_one_letter_code
_entity_poly.pdbx_strand_id
1 'polypeptide(L)'
;VAVMEKLVLGLKAIQLSTVLAWFEYGLLPACGFAAAQGRWAVADALRSAAPARWILGLGLLIPGQALNLGIYKAIGADGVYYGAKLGRPVPWASGFPFNLGLRHPQYVGAMLSWAGIFSLLAATPSTAAPLGAVLLGWTGLYCASAAHEASSDADTQGK
;
A
#
# COMPACT_ATOMS: atom_id res chain seq x y z
N VAL A 1 -5.29 -20.04 5.70
CA VAL A 1 -3.96 -19.41 5.72
C VAL A 1 -3.30 -19.50 4.36
N ALA A 2 -2.71 -20.64 3.97
CA ALA A 2 -1.97 -20.77 2.71
C ALA A 2 -2.77 -20.35 1.46
N VAL A 3 -4.07 -20.66 1.38
CA VAL A 3 -4.92 -20.24 0.25
C VAL A 3 -5.16 -18.73 0.23
N MET A 4 -5.50 -18.13 1.38
CA MET A 4 -5.74 -16.68 1.50
C MET A 4 -4.44 -15.89 1.30
N GLU A 5 -3.33 -16.37 1.88
CA GLU A 5 -2.00 -15.79 1.69
C GLU A 5 -1.59 -15.82 0.21
N LYS A 6 -1.73 -16.95 -0.47
CA LYS A 6 -1.48 -17.05 -1.92
C LYS A 6 -2.39 -16.15 -2.73
N LEU A 7 -3.68 -16.06 -2.37
CA LEU A 7 -4.64 -15.17 -3.02
C LEU A 7 -4.24 -13.70 -2.85
N VAL A 8 -3.90 -13.26 -1.63
CA VAL A 8 -3.52 -11.87 -1.38
C VAL A 8 -2.15 -11.54 -1.96
N LEU A 9 -1.17 -12.44 -1.91
CA LEU A 9 0.10 -12.28 -2.63
C LEU A 9 -0.13 -12.20 -4.13
N GLY A 10 -1.03 -13.01 -4.68
CA GLY A 10 -1.46 -12.94 -6.08
C GLY A 10 -2.10 -11.60 -6.42
N LEU A 11 -3.03 -11.11 -5.60
CA LEU A 11 -3.67 -9.80 -5.78
C LEU A 11 -2.68 -8.64 -5.66
N LYS A 12 -1.74 -8.70 -4.72
CA LYS A 12 -0.65 -7.71 -4.59
C LYS A 12 0.29 -7.75 -5.78
N ALA A 13 0.63 -8.93 -6.28
CA ALA A 13 1.45 -9.10 -7.48
C ALA A 13 0.72 -8.56 -8.71
N ILE A 14 -0.58 -8.83 -8.86
CA ILE A 14 -1.43 -8.25 -9.92
C ILE A 14 -1.48 -6.73 -9.78
N GLN A 15 -1.74 -6.20 -8.58
CA GLN A 15 -1.80 -4.77 -8.32
C GLN A 15 -0.48 -4.06 -8.68
N LEU A 16 0.66 -4.61 -8.23
CA LEU A 16 1.98 -4.11 -8.59
C LEU A 16 2.23 -4.23 -10.11
N SER A 17 1.90 -5.37 -10.70
CA SER A 17 2.07 -5.60 -12.15
C SER A 17 1.19 -4.68 -12.97
N THR A 18 -0.02 -4.36 -12.53
CA THR A 18 -0.93 -3.42 -13.20
C THR A 18 -0.37 -2.01 -13.13
N VAL A 19 0.17 -1.58 -11.98
CA VAL A 19 0.83 -0.27 -11.87
C VAL A 19 2.08 -0.20 -12.75
N LEU A 20 2.90 -1.25 -12.76
CA LEU A 20 4.11 -1.33 -13.58
C LEU A 20 3.78 -1.41 -15.07
N ALA A 21 2.80 -2.21 -15.48
CA ALA A 21 2.35 -2.32 -16.87
C ALA A 21 1.67 -1.04 -17.36
N TRP A 22 0.93 -0.35 -16.48
CA TRP A 22 0.42 0.99 -16.75
C TRP A 22 1.57 1.97 -17.01
N PHE A 23 2.67 1.88 -16.25
CA PHE A 23 3.86 2.72 -16.42
C PHE A 23 4.66 2.38 -17.70
N GLU A 24 4.83 1.09 -18.00
CA GLU A 24 5.66 0.62 -19.13
C GLU A 24 4.94 0.65 -20.48
N TYR A 25 3.61 0.50 -20.49
CA TYR A 25 2.84 0.32 -21.72
C TYR A 25 1.66 1.29 -21.88
N GLY A 26 1.39 2.16 -20.90
CA GLY A 26 0.22 3.06 -20.96
C GLY A 26 -1.11 2.31 -21.12
N LEU A 27 -1.21 1.09 -20.60
CA LEU A 27 -2.19 0.05 -20.98
C LEU A 27 -3.67 0.31 -20.57
N LEU A 28 -4.08 1.57 -20.39
CA LEU A 28 -5.48 1.97 -20.36
C LEU A 28 -5.69 3.22 -21.23
N PRO A 29 -5.83 3.06 -22.57
CA PRO A 29 -6.19 4.17 -23.45
C PRO A 29 -7.64 4.67 -23.24
N ALA A 30 -8.42 4.04 -22.36
CA ALA A 30 -9.83 4.39 -22.09
C ALA A 30 -10.04 5.78 -21.46
N CYS A 31 -8.98 6.45 -21.00
CA CYS A 31 -9.06 7.76 -20.35
C CYS A 31 -8.49 8.92 -21.20
N GLY A 32 -8.16 8.69 -22.47
CA GLY A 32 -7.73 9.78 -23.39
C GLY A 32 -6.32 10.31 -23.15
N PHE A 33 -5.43 9.54 -22.53
CA PHE A 33 -4.03 9.92 -22.33
C PHE A 33 -3.18 9.41 -23.49
N ALA A 34 -2.59 10.34 -24.24
CA ALA A 34 -1.70 10.05 -25.34
C ALA A 34 -0.53 9.17 -24.88
N ALA A 35 -0.42 8.00 -25.51
CA ALA A 35 0.68 7.08 -25.38
C ALA A 35 1.99 7.78 -25.76
N ALA A 36 2.73 8.26 -24.77
CA ALA A 36 4.09 8.74 -24.98
C ALA A 36 4.90 8.57 -23.70
N GLN A 37 5.33 7.34 -23.41
CA GLN A 37 6.61 7.11 -22.77
C GLN A 37 7.05 5.67 -23.01
N GLY A 38 8.28 5.53 -23.55
CA GLY A 38 8.79 4.28 -24.09
C GLY A 38 9.10 3.20 -23.05
N ARG A 39 9.68 2.09 -23.53
CA ARG A 39 9.96 0.80 -22.87
C ARG A 39 10.84 0.82 -21.59
N TRP A 40 11.00 1.97 -20.92
CA TRP A 40 11.86 2.15 -19.74
C TRP A 40 11.38 3.26 -18.80
N ALA A 41 10.10 3.65 -18.87
CA ALA A 41 9.63 4.85 -18.21
C ALA A 41 9.97 4.84 -16.70
N VAL A 42 9.85 3.69 -16.00
CA VAL A 42 10.15 3.61 -14.55
C VAL A 42 11.62 3.93 -14.30
N ALA A 43 12.53 3.36 -15.09
CA ALA A 43 13.96 3.60 -14.97
C ALA A 43 14.30 5.07 -15.26
N ASP A 44 13.67 5.68 -16.25
CA ASP A 44 13.86 7.09 -16.58
C ASP A 44 13.31 8.01 -15.49
N ALA A 45 12.15 7.70 -14.92
CA ALA A 45 11.57 8.43 -13.79
C ALA A 45 12.50 8.38 -12.56
N LEU A 46 13.07 7.22 -12.25
CA LEU A 46 14.01 7.06 -11.14
C LEU A 46 15.34 7.79 -11.39
N ARG A 47 15.90 7.70 -12.60
CA ARG A 47 17.16 8.39 -12.97
C ARG A 47 17.00 9.91 -13.01
N SER A 48 15.84 10.40 -13.42
CA SER A 48 15.54 11.84 -13.51
C SER A 48 14.95 12.43 -12.23
N ALA A 49 14.68 11.60 -11.20
CA ALA A 49 14.13 12.07 -9.95
C ALA A 49 15.12 12.97 -9.21
N ALA A 50 14.70 14.21 -8.93
CA ALA A 50 15.46 15.14 -8.10
C ALA A 50 15.79 14.53 -6.72
N PRO A 51 16.92 14.90 -6.09
CA PRO A 51 17.30 14.36 -4.78
C PRO A 51 16.21 14.50 -3.70
N ALA A 52 15.45 15.60 -3.73
CA ALA A 52 14.32 15.81 -2.81
C ALA A 52 13.24 14.72 -2.91
N ARG A 53 12.97 14.20 -4.13
CA ARG A 53 12.03 13.10 -4.34
C ARG A 53 12.55 11.79 -3.76
N TRP A 54 13.85 11.55 -3.86
CA TRP A 54 14.49 10.39 -3.22
C TRP A 54 14.37 10.46 -1.70
N ILE A 55 14.66 11.62 -1.11
CA ILE A 55 14.54 11.84 0.34
C ILE A 55 13.10 11.62 0.80
N LEU A 56 12.13 12.24 0.13
CA LEU A 56 10.71 12.07 0.47
C LEU A 56 10.25 10.62 0.25
N GLY A 57 10.59 10.05 -0.90
CA GLY A 57 10.20 8.71 -1.29
C GLY A 57 10.69 7.65 -0.31
N LEU A 58 11.99 7.65 -0.02
CA LEU A 58 12.60 6.75 0.95
C LEU A 58 12.16 7.06 2.38
N GLY A 59 12.03 8.34 2.72
CA GLY A 59 11.57 8.81 4.03
C GLY A 59 10.14 8.37 4.37
N LEU A 60 9.30 8.08 3.38
CA LEU A 60 7.97 7.49 3.56
C LEU A 60 7.99 5.96 3.43
N LEU A 61 8.72 5.45 2.43
CA LEU A 61 8.75 4.03 2.12
C LEU A 61 9.35 3.19 3.26
N ILE A 62 10.48 3.63 3.82
CA ILE A 62 11.18 2.89 4.88
C ILE A 62 10.32 2.74 6.14
N PRO A 63 9.76 3.81 6.76
CA PRO A 63 8.90 3.64 7.92
C PRO A 63 7.62 2.89 7.57
N GLY A 64 7.06 3.07 6.36
CA GLY A 64 5.90 2.32 5.90
C GLY A 64 6.14 0.80 5.89
N GLN A 65 7.29 0.38 5.34
CA GLN A 65 7.70 -1.02 5.36
C GLN A 65 8.06 -1.50 6.76
N ALA A 66 8.70 -0.68 7.59
CA ALA A 66 9.01 -1.03 8.97
C ALA A 66 7.74 -1.34 9.78
N LEU A 67 6.69 -0.52 9.66
CA LEU A 67 5.38 -0.77 10.27
C LEU A 67 4.81 -2.12 9.80
N ASN A 68 4.75 -2.35 8.48
CA ASN A 68 4.20 -3.59 7.94
C ASN A 68 4.99 -4.83 8.39
N LEU A 69 6.32 -4.79 8.33
CA LEU A 69 7.18 -5.88 8.82
C LEU A 69 7.00 -6.13 10.31
N GLY A 70 6.86 -5.07 11.12
CA GLY A 70 6.56 -5.18 12.54
C GLY A 70 5.26 -5.95 12.81
N ILE A 71 4.22 -5.70 12.03
CA ILE A 71 2.92 -6.39 12.16
C ILE A 71 3.06 -7.86 11.80
N TYR A 72 3.70 -8.19 10.68
CA TYR A 72 3.97 -9.59 10.33
C TYR A 72 4.76 -10.31 11.42
N LYS A 73 5.75 -9.64 12.03
CA LYS A 73 6.53 -10.20 13.14
C LYS A 73 5.70 -10.41 14.40
N ALA A 74 4.77 -9.50 14.69
CA ALA A 74 3.99 -9.49 15.92
C ALA A 74 2.79 -10.45 15.90
N ILE A 75 2.04 -10.50 14.80
CA ILE A 75 0.77 -11.27 14.70
C ILE A 75 0.76 -12.31 13.58
N GLY A 76 1.86 -12.45 12.85
CA GLY A 76 2.00 -13.43 11.77
C GLY A 76 1.11 -13.13 10.55
N ALA A 77 1.23 -14.00 9.54
CA ALA A 77 0.38 -13.93 8.35
C ALA A 77 -1.12 -14.12 8.69
N ASP A 78 -1.42 -14.93 9.71
CA ASP A 78 -2.79 -15.14 10.16
C ASP A 78 -3.41 -13.87 10.72
N GLY A 79 -2.69 -13.12 11.57
CA GLY A 79 -3.20 -11.84 12.05
C GLY A 79 -3.39 -10.81 10.93
N VAL A 80 -2.46 -10.79 9.97
CA VAL A 80 -2.51 -9.88 8.82
C VAL A 80 -3.69 -10.17 7.87
N TYR A 81 -4.03 -11.44 7.65
CA TYR A 81 -5.05 -11.86 6.67
C TYR A 81 -6.37 -12.29 7.32
N TYR A 82 -6.83 -11.52 8.31
CA TYR A 82 -8.12 -11.71 8.99
C TYR A 82 -8.31 -13.10 9.63
N GLY A 83 -7.22 -13.76 10.02
CA GLY A 83 -7.24 -15.09 10.65
C GLY A 83 -8.15 -15.15 11.87
N ALA A 84 -8.17 -14.10 12.70
CA ALA A 84 -9.05 -14.03 13.87
C ALA A 84 -10.55 -14.11 13.48
N LYS A 85 -10.98 -13.42 12.42
CA LYS A 85 -12.35 -13.50 11.87
C LYS A 85 -12.65 -14.87 11.25
N LEU A 86 -11.61 -15.63 10.89
CA LEU A 86 -11.68 -16.98 10.36
C LEU A 86 -11.45 -18.06 11.43
N GLY A 87 -11.50 -17.70 12.72
CA GLY A 87 -11.34 -18.64 13.85
C GLY A 87 -9.92 -19.15 14.07
N ARG A 88 -8.89 -18.49 13.51
CA ARG A 88 -7.49 -18.82 13.77
C ARG A 88 -7.00 -18.20 15.08
N PRO A 89 -6.14 -18.90 15.83
CA PRO A 89 -5.52 -18.34 17.03
C PRO A 89 -4.49 -17.28 16.62
N VAL A 90 -4.87 -16.00 16.72
CA VAL A 90 -3.98 -14.86 16.46
C VAL A 90 -3.52 -14.32 17.81
N PRO A 91 -2.20 -14.15 18.04
CA PRO A 91 -1.71 -13.62 19.30
C PRO A 91 -2.08 -12.14 19.44
N TRP A 92 -2.46 -11.74 20.65
CA TRP A 92 -2.57 -10.34 20.99
C TRP A 92 -1.18 -9.72 21.11
N ALA A 93 -0.95 -8.56 20.48
CA ALA A 93 0.35 -7.90 20.46
C ALA A 93 0.23 -6.45 20.96
N SER A 94 1.10 -6.08 21.90
CA SER A 94 1.18 -4.72 22.46
C SER A 94 2.50 -4.01 22.13
N GLY A 95 3.48 -4.73 21.57
CA GLY A 95 4.77 -4.16 21.13
C GLY A 95 4.67 -3.42 19.80
N PHE A 96 5.82 -3.08 19.22
CA PHE A 96 5.86 -2.40 17.92
C PHE A 96 5.15 -3.20 16.82
N PRO A 97 4.32 -2.57 15.96
CA PRO A 97 3.97 -1.14 15.94
C PRO A 97 2.69 -0.76 16.72
N PHE A 98 2.08 -1.70 17.45
CA PHE A 98 0.84 -1.48 18.20
C PHE A 98 1.01 -0.54 19.40
N ASN A 99 2.23 -0.36 19.91
CA ASN A 99 2.53 0.62 20.96
C ASN A 99 2.63 2.08 20.48
N LEU A 100 2.47 2.36 19.18
CA LEU A 100 2.60 3.72 18.62
C LEU A 100 1.32 4.56 18.72
N GLY A 101 0.25 4.04 19.32
CA GLY A 101 -1.05 4.72 19.39
C GLY A 101 -1.80 4.76 18.04
N LEU A 102 -1.32 4.05 17.03
CA LEU A 102 -2.01 3.90 15.74
C LEU A 102 -3.07 2.81 15.85
N ARG A 103 -4.33 3.13 15.50
CA ARG A 103 -5.42 2.15 15.48
C ARG A 103 -5.19 1.06 14.43
N HIS A 104 -4.79 1.46 13.22
CA HIS A 104 -4.54 0.55 12.09
C HIS A 104 -3.11 0.77 11.54
N PRO A 105 -2.05 0.33 12.25
CA PRO A 105 -0.68 0.59 11.82
C PRO A 105 -0.35 -0.03 10.45
N GLN A 106 -1.09 -1.08 10.05
CA GLN A 106 -0.94 -1.71 8.73
C GLN A 106 -1.39 -0.79 7.60
N TYR A 107 -2.52 -0.11 7.78
CA TYR A 107 -3.07 0.81 6.79
C TYR A 107 -2.18 2.03 6.65
N VAL A 108 -1.70 2.55 7.78
CA VAL A 108 -0.69 3.62 7.79
C VAL A 108 0.58 3.17 7.07
N GLY A 109 1.09 1.98 7.38
CA GLY A 109 2.29 1.44 6.73
C GLY A 109 2.14 1.26 5.21
N ALA A 110 1.01 0.74 4.76
CA ALA A 110 0.68 0.62 3.34
C ALA A 110 0.58 1.98 2.64
N MET A 111 -0.07 2.97 3.27
CA MET A 111 -0.19 4.32 2.71
C MET A 111 1.13 5.05 2.62
N LEU A 112 1.97 4.99 3.66
CA LEU A 112 3.32 5.54 3.61
C LEU A 112 4.16 4.89 2.49
N SER A 113 4.02 3.57 2.32
CA SER A 113 4.75 2.84 1.26
C SER A 113 4.34 3.30 -0.14
N TRP A 114 3.04 3.41 -0.41
CA TRP A 114 2.55 3.86 -1.71
C TRP A 114 2.83 5.33 -1.98
N ALA A 115 2.66 6.20 -0.98
CA ALA A 115 3.04 7.61 -1.09
C ALA A 115 4.55 7.77 -1.37
N GLY A 116 5.39 6.94 -0.75
CA GLY A 116 6.82 6.89 -1.02
C GLY A 116 7.15 6.49 -2.46
N ILE A 117 6.57 5.38 -2.94
CA ILE A 117 6.74 4.91 -4.33
C ILE A 117 6.28 5.97 -5.33
N PHE A 118 5.12 6.59 -5.10
CA PHE A 118 4.58 7.59 -6.02
C PHE A 118 5.39 8.89 -6.01
N SER A 119 5.95 9.28 -4.86
CA SER A 119 6.86 10.44 -4.79
C SER A 119 8.12 10.24 -5.65
N LEU A 120 8.60 8.99 -5.77
CA LEU A 120 9.72 8.64 -6.65
C LEU A 120 9.31 8.62 -8.12
N LEU A 121 8.13 8.09 -8.43
CA LEU A 121 7.69 7.83 -9.81
C LEU A 121 6.95 9.02 -10.47
N ALA A 122 6.46 9.99 -9.69
CA ALA A 122 5.81 11.22 -10.16
C ALA A 122 6.84 12.25 -10.67
N ALA A 123 7.78 11.80 -11.50
CA ALA A 123 8.89 12.60 -11.99
C ALA A 123 8.45 13.65 -13.02
N THR A 124 7.45 13.32 -13.84
CA THR A 124 6.95 14.13 -14.96
C THR A 124 5.45 14.41 -14.81
N PRO A 125 4.90 15.45 -15.46
CA PRO A 125 3.45 15.72 -15.41
C PRO A 125 2.59 14.55 -15.92
N SER A 126 3.08 13.81 -16.92
CA SER A 126 2.41 12.64 -17.48
C SER A 126 2.34 11.46 -16.51
N THR A 127 3.28 11.34 -15.57
CA THR A 127 3.24 10.29 -14.54
C THR A 127 2.56 10.78 -13.25
N ALA A 128 2.67 12.06 -12.93
CA ALA A 128 2.19 12.61 -11.66
C ALA A 128 0.66 12.59 -11.50
N ALA A 129 -0.10 13.07 -12.49
CA ALA A 129 -1.56 13.14 -12.41
C ALA A 129 -2.24 11.78 -12.19
N PRO A 130 -1.96 10.74 -13.00
CA PRO A 130 -2.54 9.41 -12.79
C PRO A 130 -2.08 8.73 -11.50
N LEU A 131 -0.81 8.88 -11.09
CA LEU A 131 -0.36 8.37 -9.78
C LEU A 131 -1.08 9.06 -8.62
N GLY A 132 -1.34 10.37 -8.75
CA GLY A 132 -2.18 11.12 -7.81
C GLY A 132 -3.60 10.55 -7.71
N ALA A 133 -4.23 10.22 -8.85
CA ALA A 133 -5.56 9.61 -8.86
C ALA A 133 -5.57 8.23 -8.19
N VAL A 134 -4.57 7.37 -8.45
CA VAL A 134 -4.42 6.07 -7.79
C VAL A 134 -4.21 6.25 -6.28
N LEU A 135 -3.38 7.21 -5.87
CA LEU A 135 -3.12 7.50 -4.46
C LEU A 135 -4.39 7.91 -3.73
N LEU A 136 -5.16 8.82 -4.32
CA LEU A 136 -6.42 9.29 -3.74
C LEU A 136 -7.45 8.16 -3.67
N GLY A 137 -7.56 7.35 -4.72
CA GLY A 137 -8.45 6.19 -4.74
C GLY A 137 -8.11 5.18 -3.66
N TRP A 138 -6.83 4.79 -3.54
CA TRP A 138 -6.41 3.88 -2.47
C TRP A 138 -6.56 4.47 -1.09
N THR A 139 -6.22 5.75 -0.90
CA THR A 139 -6.43 6.43 0.38
C THR A 139 -7.91 6.37 0.77
N GLY A 140 -8.83 6.63 -0.17
CA GLY A 140 -10.26 6.50 0.04
C GLY A 140 -10.68 5.08 0.46
N LEU A 141 -10.17 4.04 -0.21
CA LEU A 141 -10.44 2.64 0.12
C LEU A 141 -9.91 2.25 1.51
N TYR A 142 -8.72 2.69 1.88
CA TYR A 142 -8.17 2.44 3.22
C TYR A 142 -8.94 3.20 4.30
N CYS A 143 -9.35 4.45 4.05
CA CYS A 143 -10.23 5.19 4.95
C CYS A 143 -11.59 4.50 5.13
N ALA A 144 -12.20 4.04 4.03
CA ALA A 144 -13.46 3.30 4.09
C ALA A 144 -13.32 1.98 4.86
N SER A 145 -12.21 1.25 4.64
CA SER A 145 -11.92 0.00 5.36
C SER A 145 -11.69 0.25 6.86
N ALA A 146 -10.92 1.29 7.20
CA ALA A 146 -10.71 1.71 8.58
C ALA A 146 -12.01 2.15 9.27
N ALA A 147 -12.86 2.89 8.56
CA ALA A 147 -14.17 3.32 9.08
C ALA A 147 -15.11 2.11 9.29
N HIS A 148 -15.14 1.18 8.34
CA HIS A 148 -15.92 -0.05 8.46
C HIS A 148 -15.46 -0.91 9.65
N GLU A 149 -14.15 -1.14 9.78
CA GLU A 149 -13.60 -1.83 10.96
C GLU A 149 -13.91 -1.08 12.25
N ALA A 150 -13.81 0.25 12.23
CA ALA A 150 -14.14 1.06 13.39
C ALA A 150 -15.60 0.94 13.85
N SER A 151 -16.53 0.79 12.90
CA SER A 151 -17.94 0.54 13.18
C SER A 151 -18.25 -0.89 13.60
N SER A 152 -17.49 -1.87 13.09
CA SER A 152 -17.68 -3.30 13.40
C SER A 152 -17.16 -3.69 14.78
N ASP A 153 -16.15 -2.98 15.29
CA ASP A 153 -15.58 -3.25 16.63
C ASP A 153 -16.49 -2.77 17.78
N ALA A 154 -17.54 -1.98 17.47
CA ALA A 154 -18.51 -1.49 18.44
C ALA A 154 -19.33 -2.64 19.10
N ASP A 155 -19.30 -3.84 18.53
CA ASP A 155 -20.05 -5.02 19.02
C ASP A 155 -19.24 -5.94 19.95
N THR A 156 -18.09 -5.50 20.46
CA THR A 156 -17.29 -6.29 21.44
C THR A 156 -16.97 -5.59 22.75
N GLN A 157 -17.69 -4.49 23.10
CA GLN A 157 -17.71 -4.00 24.48
C GLN A 157 -18.66 -4.81 25.37
N GLY A 158 -18.49 -6.12 25.35
CA GLY A 158 -19.28 -7.07 26.10
C GLY A 158 -18.50 -8.35 26.38
N LYS A 159 -17.22 -8.25 26.75
CA LYS A 159 -16.45 -9.27 27.48
C LYS A 159 -15.40 -8.61 28.36
#